data_AF-A0A0F8V9Q8-F1
#
_entry.id   AF-A0A0F8V9Q8-F1
#
_cell.length_a   1.000
_cell.length_b   1.000
_cell.length_c   1.000
_cell.angle_alpha   90.00
_cell.angle_beta   90.00
_cell.angle_gamma   90.00
#
_symmetry.space_group_name_H-M   'P 1'
#
loop_
_entity.id
_entity.type
_entity.pdbx_description
1 polymer ?
#
loop_
_entity_poly.entity_id
_entity_poly.type
_entity_poly.pdbx_seq_one_letter_code
_entity_poly.pdbx_strand_id
1 'polypeptide(L)'
;MTEIEIKELLHENEQFFQLDFLFEIYSLREVRKKIGSKLNSIQRKLKSSSSPSINYSLEALKVIVTENNSRFKDLKAKINSKTDLFELIKNLEKNQIYLKNIEKDKKLLRTESETYELTRGYYLQRIIDIIDDLKQLKKSALSYYQELKNSIVGLEDQRIGINTDKMRKIITKEEFKVKHQKIEKDKQEIEEKMAFLHVKIIDCEFYKNT
;
A
#
# COMPACT_ATOMS: atom_id res chain seq x y z
N MET A 1 -33.51 -1.63 -7.11
CA MET A 1 -32.34 -2.18 -6.41
C MET A 1 -32.79 -3.29 -5.50
N THR A 2 -32.19 -4.48 -5.63
CA THR A 2 -32.50 -5.64 -4.79
C THR A 2 -31.56 -5.72 -3.58
N GLU A 3 -31.94 -6.47 -2.55
CA GLU A 3 -31.15 -6.65 -1.32
C GLU A 3 -29.77 -7.31 -1.57
N ILE A 4 -29.64 -8.05 -2.68
CA ILE A 4 -28.40 -8.65 -3.15
C ILE A 4 -27.45 -7.58 -3.72
N GLU A 5 -27.96 -6.69 -4.58
CA GLU A 5 -27.19 -5.57 -5.15
C GLU A 5 -26.65 -4.63 -4.06
N ILE A 6 -27.41 -4.40 -2.98
CA ILE A 6 -26.98 -3.57 -1.85
C ILE A 6 -25.82 -4.21 -1.08
N LYS A 7 -25.85 -5.54 -0.87
CA LYS A 7 -24.76 -6.26 -0.18
C LYS A 7 -23.48 -6.28 -1.01
N GLU A 8 -23.59 -6.43 -2.33
CA GLU A 8 -22.45 -6.39 -3.24
C GLU A 8 -21.78 -5.01 -3.26
N LEU A 9 -22.56 -3.93 -3.31
CA LEU A 9 -22.06 -2.54 -3.21
C LEU A 9 -21.36 -2.25 -1.87
N LEU A 10 -21.90 -2.73 -0.75
CA LEU A 10 -21.28 -2.55 0.57
C LEU A 10 -19.94 -3.30 0.68
N HIS A 11 -19.88 -4.50 0.12
CA HIS A 11 -18.66 -5.32 0.12
C HIS A 11 -17.56 -4.72 -0.77
N GLU A 12 -17.91 -4.16 -1.93
CA GLU A 12 -16.95 -3.50 -2.81
C GLU A 12 -16.35 -2.23 -2.15
N ASN A 13 -17.20 -1.44 -1.49
CA ASN A 13 -16.73 -0.28 -0.73
C ASN A 13 -15.76 -0.65 0.39
N GLU A 14 -16.03 -1.74 1.12
CA GLU A 14 -15.10 -2.22 2.16
C GLU A 14 -13.74 -2.60 1.56
N GLN A 15 -13.73 -3.30 0.42
CA GLN A 15 -12.48 -3.67 -0.26
C GLN A 15 -11.68 -2.46 -0.72
N PHE A 16 -12.34 -1.40 -1.18
CA PHE A 16 -11.67 -0.16 -1.58
C PHE A 16 -11.05 0.55 -0.37
N PHE A 17 -11.74 0.60 0.77
CA PHE A 17 -11.15 1.11 2.01
C PHE A 17 -9.92 0.31 2.45
N GLN A 18 -9.92 -1.01 2.30
CA GLN A 18 -8.75 -1.84 2.57
C GLN A 18 -7.57 -1.51 1.64
N LEU A 19 -7.84 -1.23 0.36
CA LEU A 19 -6.83 -0.78 -0.61
C LEU A 19 -6.29 0.62 -0.30
N ASP A 20 -7.12 1.53 0.19
CA ASP A 20 -6.67 2.84 0.67
C ASP A 20 -5.77 2.71 1.91
N PHE A 21 -6.14 1.87 2.89
CA PHE A 21 -5.28 1.59 4.04
C PHE A 21 -3.93 0.99 3.61
N LEU A 22 -3.92 0.08 2.64
CA LEU A 22 -2.69 -0.47 2.06
C LEU A 22 -1.81 0.62 1.45
N PHE A 23 -2.39 1.52 0.67
CA PHE A 23 -1.69 2.64 0.08
C PHE A 23 -1.10 3.57 1.13
N GLU A 24 -1.86 3.90 2.18
CA GLU A 24 -1.35 4.74 3.27
C GLU A 24 -0.20 4.06 4.03
N ILE A 25 -0.33 2.77 4.32
CA ILE A 25 0.76 1.96 4.92
C ILE A 25 2.00 2.00 4.03
N TYR A 26 1.85 1.83 2.72
CA TYR A 26 2.95 1.92 1.76
C TYR A 26 3.62 3.29 1.80
N SER A 27 2.83 4.36 1.74
CA SER A 27 3.30 5.74 1.78
C SER A 27 4.07 6.05 3.06
N LEU A 28 3.58 5.59 4.22
CA LEU A 28 4.28 5.73 5.50
C LEU A 28 5.63 4.99 5.51
N ARG A 29 5.73 3.82 4.87
CA ARG A 29 7.02 3.11 4.71
C ARG A 29 8.01 3.90 3.86
N GLU A 30 7.56 4.50 2.75
CA GLU A 30 8.41 5.34 1.91
C GLU A 30 8.87 6.60 2.64
N VAL A 31 8.00 7.23 3.44
CA VAL A 31 8.37 8.33 4.34
C VAL A 31 9.43 7.87 5.35
N ARG A 32 9.27 6.71 5.97
CA ARG A 32 10.25 6.16 6.92
C ARG A 32 11.61 5.91 6.27
N LYS A 33 11.65 5.40 5.03
CA LYS A 33 12.91 5.25 4.27
C LYS A 33 13.59 6.60 4.05
N LYS A 34 12.84 7.63 3.63
CA LYS A 34 13.36 9.00 3.43
C LYS A 34 13.90 9.58 4.74
N ILE A 35 13.20 9.38 5.86
CA ILE A 35 13.66 9.81 7.18
C ILE A 35 14.97 9.11 7.57
N GLY A 36 15.07 7.79 7.38
CA GLY A 36 16.30 7.04 7.64
C GLY A 36 17.50 7.59 6.88
N SER A 37 17.33 7.87 5.59
CA SER A 37 18.37 8.51 4.77
C SER A 37 18.78 9.89 5.28
N LYS A 38 17.81 10.71 5.73
CA LYS A 38 18.10 12.03 6.34
C LYS A 38 18.84 11.90 7.67
N LEU A 39 18.43 10.98 8.54
CA LEU A 39 19.11 10.70 9.81
C LEU A 39 20.56 10.26 9.58
N ASN A 40 20.82 9.38 8.62
CA ASN A 40 22.17 8.96 8.25
C ASN A 40 23.03 10.13 7.74
N SER A 41 22.43 11.09 7.02
CA SER A 41 23.10 12.32 6.59
C SER A 41 23.44 13.23 7.78
N ILE A 42 22.49 13.42 8.69
CA ILE A 42 22.68 14.21 9.93
C ILE A 42 23.75 13.59 10.83
N GLN A 43 23.73 12.27 11.02
CA GLN A 43 24.71 11.55 11.83
C GLN A 43 26.13 11.73 11.28
N ARG A 44 26.31 11.74 9.94
CA ARG A 44 27.60 12.06 9.32
C ARG A 44 28.06 13.48 9.60
N LYS A 45 27.15 14.47 9.58
CA LYS A 45 27.45 15.88 9.91
C LYS A 45 27.77 16.11 11.38
N LEU A 46 27.09 15.39 12.29
CA LEU A 46 27.35 15.46 13.73
C LEU A 46 28.76 14.98 14.09
N LYS A 47 29.31 13.99 13.35
CA LYS A 47 30.69 13.54 13.52
C LYS A 47 31.73 14.60 13.21
N SER A 48 31.41 15.58 12.36
CA SER A 48 32.33 16.66 11.93
C SER A 48 32.14 17.98 12.69
N SER A 49 30.94 18.28 13.17
CA SER A 49 30.65 19.47 13.99
C SER A 49 29.26 19.38 14.62
N SER A 50 29.10 19.74 15.89
CA SER A 50 27.78 19.94 16.49
C SER A 50 27.35 21.40 16.34
N SER A 51 26.31 21.67 15.54
CA SER A 51 25.68 22.99 15.44
C SER A 51 24.24 22.96 15.98
N PRO A 52 23.72 24.08 16.53
CA PRO A 52 22.33 24.18 16.95
C PRO A 52 21.33 23.81 15.83
N SER A 53 21.64 24.16 14.59
CA SER A 53 20.81 23.83 13.41
C SER A 53 20.69 22.31 13.15
N ILE A 54 21.75 21.55 13.45
CA ILE A 54 21.73 20.09 13.33
C ILE A 54 20.85 19.49 14.44
N ASN A 55 20.92 20.02 15.66
CA ASN A 55 20.08 19.58 16.78
C ASN A 55 18.59 19.85 16.53
N TYR A 56 18.22 21.04 16.03
CA TYR A 56 16.83 21.34 15.64
C TYR A 56 16.31 20.41 14.55
N SER A 57 17.13 20.11 13.55
CA SER A 57 16.77 19.16 12.48
C SER A 57 16.52 17.75 13.03
N LEU A 58 17.29 17.34 14.03
CA LEU A 58 17.17 16.04 14.66
C LEU A 58 15.89 15.94 15.52
N GLU A 59 15.56 16.97 16.30
CA GLU A 59 14.31 17.04 17.06
C GLU A 59 13.07 17.05 16.17
N ALA A 60 13.07 17.84 15.10
CA ALA A 60 11.98 17.83 14.13
C ALA A 60 11.76 16.44 13.51
N LEU A 61 12.85 15.73 13.18
CA LEU A 61 12.75 14.36 12.66
C LEU A 61 12.21 13.38 13.71
N LYS A 62 12.56 13.51 15.00
CA LYS A 62 11.99 12.65 16.05
C LYS A 62 10.48 12.77 16.15
N VAL A 63 9.94 13.99 16.08
CA VAL A 63 8.50 14.23 16.08
C VAL A 63 7.84 13.54 14.88
N ILE A 64 8.39 13.74 13.67
CA ILE A 64 7.88 13.12 12.45
C ILE A 64 7.93 11.59 12.53
N VAL A 65 9.01 11.01 13.07
CA VAL A 65 9.13 9.55 13.26
C VAL A 65 8.06 9.03 14.21
N THR A 66 7.81 9.75 15.30
CA THR A 66 6.82 9.36 16.31
C THR A 66 5.42 9.35 15.71
N GLU A 67 5.04 10.42 15.00
CA GLU A 67 3.74 10.49 14.32
C GLU A 67 3.60 9.40 13.25
N ASN A 68 4.64 9.21 12.42
CA ASN A 68 4.65 8.18 11.38
C ASN A 68 4.47 6.77 11.95
N ASN A 69 5.17 6.44 13.05
CA ASN A 69 5.07 5.15 13.70
C ASN A 69 3.68 4.92 14.34
N SER A 70 3.10 5.97 14.95
CA SER A 70 1.75 5.88 15.53
C SER A 70 0.72 5.58 14.45
N ARG A 71 0.70 6.39 13.39
CA ARG A 71 -0.22 6.20 12.25
C ARG A 71 -0.04 4.82 11.61
N PHE A 72 1.20 4.37 11.45
CA PHE A 72 1.49 3.05 10.88
C PHE A 72 0.90 1.93 11.73
N LYS A 73 1.02 2.02 13.06
CA LYS A 73 0.46 1.03 13.99
C LYS A 73 -1.06 1.02 13.92
N ASP A 74 -1.68 2.18 13.90
CA ASP A 74 -3.14 2.32 13.88
C ASP A 74 -3.74 1.78 12.57
N LEU A 75 -3.13 2.11 11.43
CA LEU A 75 -3.57 1.59 10.12
C LEU A 75 -3.36 0.08 10.01
N LYS A 76 -2.23 -0.43 10.51
CA LYS A 76 -1.97 -1.86 10.51
C LYS A 76 -2.97 -2.65 11.38
N ALA A 77 -3.55 -2.04 12.41
CA ALA A 77 -4.60 -2.68 13.20
C ALA A 77 -5.96 -2.75 12.48
N LYS A 78 -6.18 -1.91 11.46
CA LYS A 78 -7.44 -1.81 10.70
C LYS A 78 -7.46 -2.67 9.43
N ILE A 79 -6.30 -3.08 8.95
CA ILE A 79 -6.20 -3.86 7.72
C ILE A 79 -6.60 -5.32 7.96
N ASN A 80 -7.40 -5.88 7.06
CA ASN A 80 -7.70 -7.31 7.08
C ASN A 80 -6.46 -8.09 6.64
N SER A 81 -6.14 -9.20 7.33
CA SER A 81 -4.99 -10.05 7.00
C SER A 81 -5.02 -10.59 5.57
N LYS A 82 -6.21 -10.83 5.02
CA LYS A 82 -6.39 -11.28 3.62
C LYS A 82 -6.10 -10.19 2.58
N THR A 83 -6.07 -8.94 3.02
CA THR A 83 -5.74 -7.79 2.17
C THR A 83 -4.34 -7.25 2.45
N ASP A 84 -3.69 -7.59 3.58
CA ASP A 84 -2.32 -7.14 3.87
C ASP A 84 -1.31 -7.82 2.94
N LEU A 85 -1.13 -7.23 1.75
CA LEU A 85 -0.16 -7.61 0.72
C LEU A 85 1.22 -7.91 1.31
N PHE A 86 1.68 -7.08 2.25
CA PHE A 86 3.02 -7.20 2.79
C PHE A 86 3.16 -8.41 3.71
N GLU A 87 2.10 -8.73 4.45
CA GLU A 87 2.05 -9.92 5.30
C GLU A 87 1.87 -11.20 4.47
N LEU A 88 1.01 -11.16 3.45
CA LEU A 88 0.81 -12.27 2.52
C LEU A 88 2.12 -12.66 1.83
N ILE A 89 2.84 -11.70 1.24
CA ILE A 89 4.14 -11.95 0.57
C ILE A 89 5.15 -12.54 1.57
N LYS A 90 5.26 -11.97 2.77
CA LYS A 90 6.18 -12.46 3.79
C LYS A 90 5.85 -13.89 4.23
N ASN A 91 4.58 -14.21 4.39
CA ASN A 91 4.12 -15.54 4.79
C ASN A 91 4.33 -16.56 3.66
N LEU A 92 4.14 -16.15 2.40
CA LEU A 92 4.44 -16.97 1.23
C LEU A 92 5.93 -17.36 1.19
N GLU A 93 6.82 -16.37 1.28
CA GLU A 93 8.28 -16.60 1.31
C GLU A 93 8.68 -17.53 2.47
N LYS A 94 8.14 -17.28 3.66
CA LYS A 94 8.39 -18.09 4.85
C LYS A 94 7.99 -19.55 4.61
N ASN A 95 6.77 -19.80 4.12
CA ASN A 95 6.28 -21.15 3.87
C ASN A 95 7.09 -21.86 2.76
N GLN A 96 7.49 -21.15 1.71
CA GLN A 96 8.38 -21.68 0.67
C GLN A 96 9.75 -22.09 1.22
N ILE A 97 10.34 -21.30 2.13
CA ILE A 97 11.59 -21.65 2.80
C ILE A 97 11.42 -22.91 3.66
N TYR A 98 10.31 -23.03 4.39
CA TYR A 98 10.02 -24.25 5.17
C TYR A 98 9.93 -25.49 4.29
N LEU A 99 9.20 -25.41 3.17
CA LEU A 99 9.12 -26.53 2.22
C LEU A 99 10.50 -26.96 1.70
N LYS A 100 11.32 -26.00 1.27
CA LYS A 100 12.69 -26.28 0.81
C LYS A 100 13.55 -26.95 1.89
N ASN A 101 13.37 -26.59 3.15
CA ASN A 101 14.13 -27.21 4.25
C ASN A 101 13.64 -28.63 4.55
N ILE A 102 12.32 -28.85 4.57
CA ILE A 102 11.74 -30.18 4.79
C ILE A 102 12.13 -31.14 3.66
N GLU A 103 12.19 -30.68 2.42
CA GLU A 103 12.69 -31.46 1.29
C GLU A 103 14.17 -31.84 1.43
N LYS A 104 15.00 -30.94 1.97
CA LYS A 104 16.41 -31.24 2.28
C LYS A 104 16.52 -32.29 3.38
N ASP A 105 15.75 -32.16 4.45
CA ASP A 105 15.78 -33.10 5.57
C ASP A 105 15.30 -34.50 5.16
N LYS A 106 14.28 -34.57 4.28
CA LYS A 106 13.85 -35.83 3.67
C LYS A 106 14.95 -36.48 2.84
N LYS A 107 15.67 -35.70 2.01
CA LYS A 107 16.82 -36.21 1.23
C LYS A 107 17.95 -36.74 2.12
N LEU A 108 18.12 -36.14 3.31
CA LEU A 108 19.09 -36.57 4.31
C LEU A 108 18.56 -37.70 5.22
N LEU A 109 17.36 -38.22 4.95
CA LEU A 109 16.69 -39.25 5.75
C LEU A 109 16.54 -38.88 7.23
N ARG A 110 16.46 -37.57 7.54
CA ARG A 110 16.34 -37.04 8.91
C ARG A 110 14.89 -36.98 9.41
N THR A 111 13.93 -37.23 8.52
CA THR A 111 12.50 -37.14 8.81
C THR A 111 11.81 -38.41 8.32
N GLU A 112 10.99 -38.99 9.18
CA GLU A 112 10.14 -40.13 8.83
C GLU A 112 9.21 -39.79 7.67
N SER A 113 8.85 -40.79 6.87
CA SER A 113 8.10 -40.56 5.63
C SER A 113 6.71 -40.00 5.87
N GLU A 114 6.01 -40.49 6.88
CA GLU A 114 4.66 -40.02 7.22
C GLU A 114 4.69 -38.58 7.73
N THR A 115 5.60 -38.26 8.65
CA THR A 115 5.79 -36.89 9.15
C THR A 115 6.16 -35.91 8.03
N TYR A 116 6.98 -36.34 7.08
CA TYR A 116 7.34 -35.55 5.91
C TYR A 116 6.10 -35.21 5.06
N GLU A 117 5.31 -36.20 4.66
CA GLU A 117 4.14 -35.97 3.80
C GLU A 117 3.09 -35.09 4.48
N LEU A 118 2.82 -35.33 5.77
CA LEU A 118 1.89 -34.50 6.56
C LEU A 118 2.36 -33.05 6.63
N THR A 119 3.63 -32.83 6.97
CA THR A 119 4.18 -31.47 7.11
C THR A 119 4.24 -30.75 5.76
N ARG A 120 4.63 -31.46 4.70
CA ARG A 120 4.66 -30.93 3.33
C ARG A 120 3.26 -30.54 2.86
N GLY A 121 2.26 -31.40 3.04
CA GLY A 121 0.88 -31.12 2.68
C GLY A 121 0.33 -29.88 3.38
N TYR A 122 0.59 -29.75 4.68
CA TYR A 122 0.20 -28.56 5.46
C TYR A 122 0.75 -27.25 4.88
N TYR A 123 2.06 -27.17 4.63
CA TYR A 123 2.65 -25.93 4.13
C TYR A 123 2.29 -25.64 2.67
N LEU A 124 2.08 -26.68 1.85
CA LEU A 124 1.55 -26.50 0.49
C LEU A 124 0.15 -25.90 0.51
N GLN A 125 -0.74 -26.39 1.37
CA GLN A 125 -2.09 -25.83 1.49
C GLN A 125 -2.04 -24.37 1.90
N ARG A 126 -1.21 -24.00 2.87
CA ARG A 126 -1.04 -22.60 3.27
C ARG A 126 -0.54 -21.70 2.15
N ILE A 127 0.33 -22.21 1.29
CA ILE A 127 0.80 -21.47 0.10
C ILE A 127 -0.35 -21.26 -0.88
N ILE A 128 -1.16 -22.28 -1.13
CA ILE A 128 -2.35 -22.20 -1.99
C ILE A 128 -3.32 -21.16 -1.45
N ASP A 129 -3.63 -21.19 -0.15
CA ASP A 129 -4.57 -20.25 0.47
C ASP A 129 -4.08 -18.78 0.30
N ILE A 130 -2.80 -18.52 0.58
CA ILE A 130 -2.19 -17.19 0.41
C ILE A 130 -2.24 -16.74 -1.05
N ILE A 131 -1.99 -17.66 -1.98
CA ILE A 131 -2.06 -17.41 -3.42
C ILE A 131 -3.47 -16.98 -3.84
N ASP A 132 -4.49 -17.63 -3.31
CA ASP A 132 -5.87 -17.29 -3.63
C ASP A 132 -6.28 -15.94 -3.03
N ASP A 133 -5.84 -15.62 -1.80
CA ASP A 133 -6.02 -14.29 -1.21
C ASP A 133 -5.33 -13.20 -2.08
N LEU A 134 -4.11 -13.45 -2.59
CA LEU A 134 -3.41 -12.52 -3.49
C LEU A 134 -4.14 -12.32 -4.83
N LYS A 135 -4.73 -13.38 -5.40
CA LYS A 135 -5.56 -13.27 -6.61
C LYS A 135 -6.81 -12.42 -6.35
N GLN A 136 -7.47 -12.62 -5.21
CA GLN A 136 -8.62 -11.82 -4.81
C GLN A 136 -8.24 -10.34 -4.64
N LEU A 137 -7.13 -10.06 -3.95
CA LEU A 137 -6.61 -8.71 -3.79
C LEU A 137 -6.33 -8.05 -5.14
N LYS A 138 -5.72 -8.77 -6.09
CA LYS A 138 -5.50 -8.27 -7.46
C LYS A 138 -6.82 -7.96 -8.18
N LYS A 139 -7.84 -8.80 -8.02
CA LYS A 139 -9.18 -8.56 -8.60
C LYS A 139 -9.79 -7.27 -8.04
N SER A 140 -9.78 -7.09 -6.73
CA SER A 140 -10.30 -5.86 -6.09
C SER A 140 -9.50 -4.63 -6.52
N ALA A 141 -8.17 -4.73 -6.60
CA ALA A 141 -7.32 -3.64 -7.07
C ALA A 141 -7.61 -3.23 -8.52
N LEU A 142 -7.93 -4.17 -9.41
CA LEU A 142 -8.34 -3.87 -10.78
C LEU A 142 -9.67 -3.12 -10.83
N SER A 143 -10.66 -3.52 -10.03
CA SER A 143 -11.95 -2.79 -9.93
C SER A 143 -11.70 -1.36 -9.44
N TYR A 144 -10.95 -1.24 -8.34
CA TYR A 144 -10.68 0.08 -7.75
C TYR A 144 -9.89 0.99 -8.69
N TYR A 145 -8.94 0.43 -9.45
CA TYR A 145 -8.18 1.18 -10.44
C TYR A 145 -9.08 1.82 -11.52
N GLN A 146 -10.14 1.13 -11.94
CA GLN A 146 -11.11 1.70 -12.89
C GLN A 146 -11.94 2.81 -12.25
N GLU A 147 -12.37 2.65 -11.00
CA GLU A 147 -13.08 3.71 -10.26
C GLU A 147 -12.23 4.97 -10.07
N LEU A 148 -10.94 4.80 -9.77
CA LEU A 148 -9.99 5.91 -9.70
C LEU A 148 -9.80 6.59 -11.06
N LYS A 149 -9.76 5.82 -12.15
CA LYS A 149 -9.70 6.37 -13.50
C LYS A 149 -10.95 7.20 -13.84
N ASN A 150 -12.14 6.72 -13.47
CA ASN A 150 -13.40 7.47 -13.62
C ASN A 150 -13.36 8.76 -12.79
N SER A 151 -12.80 8.70 -11.59
CA SER A 151 -12.63 9.87 -10.72
C SER A 151 -11.72 10.94 -11.33
N ILE A 152 -10.63 10.55 -12.01
CA ILE A 152 -9.78 11.49 -12.77
C ILE A 152 -10.58 12.21 -13.86
N VAL A 153 -11.42 11.48 -14.61
CA VAL A 153 -12.27 12.08 -15.65
C VAL A 153 -13.22 13.12 -15.03
N GLY A 154 -13.86 12.79 -13.91
CA GLY A 154 -14.72 13.73 -13.18
C GLY A 154 -13.99 14.98 -12.69
N LEU A 155 -12.72 14.85 -12.28
CA LEU A 155 -11.89 16.01 -11.90
C LEU A 155 -11.54 16.90 -13.10
N GLU A 156 -11.29 16.32 -14.27
CA GLU A 156 -11.08 17.08 -15.50
C GLU A 156 -12.35 17.84 -15.93
N ASP A 157 -13.52 17.21 -15.81
CA ASP A 157 -14.80 17.88 -16.06
C ASP A 157 -15.02 19.07 -15.10
N GLN A 158 -14.71 18.89 -13.82
CA GLN A 158 -14.75 19.98 -12.84
C GLN A 158 -13.79 21.11 -13.20
N ARG A 159 -12.58 20.77 -13.64
CA ARG A 159 -11.55 21.74 -14.07
C ARG A 159 -12.03 22.55 -15.28
N ILE A 160 -12.64 21.90 -16.26
CA ILE A 160 -13.25 22.57 -17.43
C ILE A 160 -14.37 23.51 -16.97
N GLY A 161 -15.22 23.08 -16.03
CA GLY A 161 -16.27 23.90 -15.42
C GLY A 161 -15.71 25.17 -14.77
N ILE A 162 -14.70 25.03 -13.91
CA ILE A 162 -14.06 26.17 -13.21
C ILE A 162 -13.37 27.12 -14.19
N ASN A 163 -12.74 26.61 -15.25
CA ASN A 163 -12.17 27.44 -16.32
C ASN A 163 -13.26 28.25 -17.02
N THR A 164 -14.40 27.62 -17.32
CA THR A 164 -15.56 28.27 -17.96
C THR A 164 -16.14 29.36 -17.07
N ASP A 165 -16.35 29.07 -15.78
CA ASP A 165 -16.83 30.05 -14.79
C ASP A 165 -15.88 31.24 -14.69
N LYS A 166 -14.57 30.98 -14.74
CA LYS A 166 -13.57 32.04 -14.71
C LYS A 166 -13.64 32.93 -15.95
N MET A 167 -13.77 32.35 -17.15
CA MET A 167 -13.92 33.09 -18.40
C MET A 167 -15.20 33.94 -18.41
N ARG A 168 -16.29 33.39 -17.87
CA ARG A 168 -17.58 34.09 -17.72
C ARG A 168 -17.60 35.12 -16.58
N LYS A 169 -16.48 35.29 -15.85
CA LYS A 169 -16.35 36.18 -14.69
C LYS A 169 -17.35 35.88 -13.57
N ILE A 170 -17.83 34.63 -13.48
CA ILE A 170 -18.73 34.14 -12.42
C ILE A 170 -17.96 34.01 -11.11
N ILE A 171 -16.67 33.66 -11.17
CA ILE A 171 -15.78 33.52 -10.02
C ILE A 171 -14.59 34.49 -10.06
N THR A 172 -14.12 34.86 -8.87
CA THR A 172 -12.94 35.71 -8.68
C THR A 172 -11.63 35.01 -9.06
N LYS A 173 -10.51 35.73 -9.07
CA LYS A 173 -9.19 35.13 -9.40
C LYS A 173 -8.71 34.25 -8.26
N GLU A 174 -9.00 34.67 -7.04
CA GLU A 174 -8.65 34.00 -5.80
C GLU A 174 -9.41 32.68 -5.67
N GLU A 175 -10.73 32.69 -5.89
CA GLU A 175 -11.55 31.46 -5.88
C GLU A 175 -11.11 30.47 -6.96
N PHE A 176 -10.82 30.94 -8.16
CA PHE A 176 -10.28 30.10 -9.24
C PHE A 176 -8.99 29.41 -8.80
N LYS A 177 -8.05 30.16 -8.23
CA LYS A 177 -6.77 29.61 -7.77
C LYS A 177 -6.97 28.52 -6.72
N VAL A 178 -7.84 28.76 -5.73
CA VAL A 178 -8.11 27.79 -4.66
C VAL A 178 -8.75 26.52 -5.22
N LYS A 179 -9.81 26.64 -6.05
CA LYS A 179 -10.50 25.49 -6.62
C LYS A 179 -9.60 24.68 -7.55
N HIS A 180 -8.82 25.35 -8.41
CA HIS A 180 -7.89 24.69 -9.31
C HIS A 180 -6.77 23.97 -8.54
N GLN A 181 -6.21 24.58 -7.50
CA GLN A 181 -5.20 23.92 -6.67
C GLN A 181 -5.74 22.68 -5.95
N LYS A 182 -7.01 22.71 -5.50
CA LYS A 182 -7.66 21.55 -4.92
C LYS A 182 -7.76 20.40 -5.92
N ILE A 183 -8.23 20.68 -7.14
CA ILE A 183 -8.34 19.65 -8.20
C ILE A 183 -6.99 19.02 -8.52
N GLU A 184 -5.95 19.82 -8.71
CA GLU A 184 -4.61 19.28 -9.00
C GLU A 184 -4.08 18.42 -7.86
N LYS A 185 -4.34 18.82 -6.60
CA LYS A 185 -3.94 18.02 -5.44
C LYS A 185 -4.69 16.69 -5.38
N ASP A 186 -6.01 16.72 -5.56
CA ASP A 186 -6.86 15.53 -5.51
C ASP A 186 -6.50 14.57 -6.67
N LYS A 187 -6.21 15.12 -7.85
CA LYS A 187 -5.73 14.36 -9.02
C LYS A 187 -4.40 13.69 -8.74
N GLN A 188 -3.43 14.43 -8.19
CA GLN A 188 -2.12 13.87 -7.86
C GLN A 188 -2.24 12.72 -6.85
N GLU A 189 -3.09 12.84 -5.83
CA GLU A 189 -3.31 11.77 -4.86
C GLU A 189 -3.89 10.51 -5.53
N ILE A 190 -4.86 10.68 -6.45
CA ILE A 190 -5.43 9.56 -7.21
C ILE A 190 -4.37 8.90 -8.10
N GLU A 191 -3.55 9.67 -8.80
CA GLU A 191 -2.46 9.16 -9.64
C GLU A 191 -1.44 8.35 -8.82
N GLU A 192 -1.08 8.82 -7.62
CA GLU A 192 -0.18 8.11 -6.70
C GLU A 192 -0.79 6.77 -6.23
N LYS A 193 -2.10 6.75 -5.91
CA LYS A 193 -2.83 5.52 -5.58
C LYS A 193 -2.84 4.55 -6.76
N MET A 194 -3.20 5.01 -7.95
CA MET A 194 -3.21 4.21 -9.16
C MET A 194 -1.83 3.62 -9.46
N ALA A 195 -0.76 4.40 -9.34
CA ALA A 195 0.60 3.93 -9.52
C ALA A 195 0.98 2.84 -8.50
N PHE A 196 0.58 3.02 -7.23
CA PHE A 196 0.76 1.98 -6.21
C PHE A 196 0.03 0.69 -6.56
N LEU A 197 -1.27 0.76 -6.88
CA LEU A 197 -2.07 -0.41 -7.24
C LEU A 197 -1.47 -1.16 -8.44
N HIS A 198 -1.10 -0.41 -9.48
CA HIS A 198 -0.53 -0.97 -10.70
C HIS A 198 0.79 -1.69 -10.43
N VAL A 199 1.75 -1.00 -9.82
CA VAL A 199 3.11 -1.53 -9.64
C VAL A 199 3.20 -2.58 -8.52
N LYS A 200 2.44 -2.42 -7.44
CA LYS A 200 2.58 -3.26 -6.24
C LYS A 200 1.62 -4.44 -6.18
N ILE A 201 0.49 -4.37 -6.87
CA ILE A 201 -0.55 -5.39 -6.77
C ILE A 201 -0.86 -6.00 -8.14
N ILE A 202 -1.19 -5.17 -9.13
CA ILE A 202 -1.70 -5.64 -10.44
C ILE A 202 -0.58 -6.31 -11.24
N ASP A 203 0.56 -5.63 -11.41
CA ASP A 203 1.69 -6.13 -12.19
C ASP A 203 2.64 -7.01 -11.36
N CYS A 204 2.37 -7.14 -10.06
CA CYS A 204 3.20 -7.98 -9.21
C CYS A 204 3.02 -9.45 -9.60
N GLU A 205 4.04 -10.03 -10.21
CA GLU A 205 4.16 -11.47 -10.35
C GLU A 205 4.45 -12.08 -8.97
N PHE A 206 3.41 -12.58 -8.32
CA PHE A 206 3.54 -13.30 -7.05
C PHE A 206 4.25 -14.67 -7.22
N TYR A 207 4.57 -15.06 -8.45
CA TYR A 207 5.08 -16.38 -8.83
C TYR A 207 6.40 -16.23 -9.60
N LYS A 208 7.50 -15.90 -8.91
CA LYS A 208 8.82 -16.25 -9.44
C LYS A 208 9.17 -17.65 -8.98
N ASN A 209 8.93 -18.62 -9.86
CA ASN A 209 9.44 -19.99 -9.83
C ASN A 209 9.01 -20.83 -8.61
N THR A 210 7.84 -21.46 -8.71
CA THR A 210 7.72 -22.87 -8.32
C THR A 210 8.26 -23.73 -9.43
#